data_AF-A0A0D2TX76-F1
#
_entry.id   AF-A0A0D2TX76-F1
#
_cell.length_a   1.000
_cell.length_b   1.000
_cell.length_c   1.000
_cell.angle_alpha   90.00
_cell.angle_beta   90.00
_cell.angle_gamma   90.00
#
_symmetry.space_group_name_H-M   'P 1'
#
loop_
_entity.id
_entity.type
_entity.pdbx_description
1 polymer ?
#
loop_
_entity_poly.entity_id
_entity_poly.type
_entity_poly.pdbx_seq_one_letter_code
_entity_poly.pdbx_strand_id
1 'polypeptide(L)'
;MANSENEKILRKMADAFKELAATVNSQTADMEVAPFSRACSFVSPLFGCLGIAFKFAEMDYVAKVGDLAEASKSIATLKVMLDRDIEGNCVRKAGSHTRNLLRVKRGLDMVRVLFEQILATEGDSLKDPASKAYAQVFAPHHGWAIRKAVAAGMYALPTKAQLMKKLNEDGKWMYDFALVIK
;
A
#
# COMPACT_ATOMS: atom_id res chain seq x y z
N MET A 1 -14.83 24.31 -1.04
CA MET A 1 -14.49 23.60 -2.30
C MET A 1 -13.60 22.39 -2.01
N ALA A 2 -14.09 21.43 -1.21
CA ALA A 2 -13.36 20.21 -0.90
C ALA A 2 -14.38 19.07 -0.91
N ASN A 3 -14.74 18.55 -2.09
CA ASN A 3 -15.63 17.39 -2.14
C ASN A 3 -15.69 16.57 -3.45
N SER A 4 -14.76 16.72 -4.42
CA SER A 4 -14.74 15.81 -5.59
C SER A 4 -13.53 14.86 -5.64
N GLU A 5 -12.43 15.14 -4.92
CA GLU A 5 -11.24 14.27 -4.98
C GLU A 5 -11.40 12.98 -4.17
N ASN A 6 -12.08 13.07 -3.02
CA ASN A 6 -12.33 11.94 -2.11
C ASN A 6 -13.43 10.99 -2.59
N GLU A 7 -14.17 11.33 -3.64
CA GLU A 7 -15.51 10.76 -3.79
C GLU A 7 -15.56 9.26 -4.02
N LYS A 8 -14.47 8.59 -4.49
CA LYS A 8 -14.40 7.11 -4.63
C LYS A 8 -12.96 6.58 -4.62
N ILE A 9 -12.17 6.84 -3.56
CA ILE A 9 -10.76 6.43 -3.52
C ILE A 9 -10.59 4.91 -3.63
N LEU A 10 -11.45 4.13 -2.97
CA LEU A 10 -11.40 2.67 -3.05
C LEU A 10 -11.72 2.17 -4.46
N ARG A 11 -12.65 2.82 -5.16
CA ARG A 11 -12.95 2.49 -6.56
C ARG A 11 -11.78 2.80 -7.49
N LYS A 12 -11.20 4.01 -7.42
CA LYS A 12 -10.04 4.39 -8.23
C LYS A 12 -8.88 3.41 -8.03
N MET A 13 -8.66 3.03 -6.76
CA MET A 13 -7.69 2.03 -6.39
C MET A 13 -8.04 0.66 -6.99
N ALA A 14 -9.26 0.16 -6.80
CA ALA A 14 -9.67 -1.14 -7.35
C ALA A 14 -9.54 -1.20 -8.88
N ASP A 15 -9.99 -0.16 -9.59
CA ASP A 15 -9.91 -0.08 -11.05
C ASP A 15 -8.44 -0.09 -11.52
N ALA A 16 -7.57 0.73 -10.89
CA ALA A 16 -6.15 0.75 -11.22
C ALA A 16 -5.46 -0.60 -10.99
N PHE A 17 -5.74 -1.27 -9.87
CA PHE A 17 -5.15 -2.59 -9.60
C PHE A 17 -5.73 -3.69 -10.50
N LYS A 18 -6.98 -3.57 -10.99
CA LYS A 18 -7.55 -4.49 -12.00
C LYS A 18 -6.80 -4.40 -13.32
N GLU A 19 -6.45 -3.18 -13.74
CA GLU A 19 -5.63 -2.95 -14.93
C GLU A 19 -4.24 -3.58 -14.77
N LEU A 20 -3.57 -3.34 -13.64
CA LEU A 20 -2.26 -3.96 -13.37
C LEU A 20 -2.35 -5.49 -13.34
N ALA A 21 -3.38 -6.06 -12.72
CA ALA A 21 -3.59 -7.50 -12.68
C ALA A 21 -3.80 -8.08 -14.09
N ALA A 22 -4.51 -7.38 -14.97
CA ALA A 22 -4.67 -7.78 -16.36
C ALA A 22 -3.33 -7.82 -17.11
N THR A 23 -2.44 -6.85 -16.88
CA THR A 23 -1.08 -6.84 -17.44
C THR A 23 -0.24 -8.02 -16.95
N VAL A 24 -0.29 -8.34 -15.65
CA VAL A 24 0.43 -9.49 -15.08
C VAL A 24 -0.10 -10.81 -15.66
N ASN A 25 -1.42 -10.94 -15.76
CA ASN A 25 -2.09 -12.16 -16.22
C ASN A 25 -1.96 -12.39 -17.72
N SER A 26 -1.80 -11.34 -18.53
CA SER A 26 -1.63 -11.50 -19.98
C SER A 26 -0.28 -12.13 -20.35
N GLN A 27 0.71 -12.13 -19.43
CA GLN A 27 2.08 -12.67 -19.60
C GLN A 27 2.84 -12.13 -20.83
N THR A 28 2.31 -11.11 -21.50
CA THR A 28 2.80 -10.58 -22.77
C THR A 28 3.54 -9.26 -22.62
N ALA A 29 3.39 -8.56 -21.49
CA ALA A 29 3.95 -7.23 -21.27
C ALA A 29 4.61 -7.10 -19.90
N ASP A 30 5.80 -6.50 -19.87
CA ASP A 30 6.45 -6.08 -18.64
C ASP A 30 5.63 -4.96 -17.97
N MET A 31 5.57 -4.99 -16.64
CA MET A 31 4.88 -3.96 -15.85
C MET A 31 5.54 -2.60 -16.02
N GLU A 32 4.80 -1.61 -16.54
CA GLU A 32 5.27 -0.23 -16.68
C GLU A 32 5.37 0.49 -15.32
N VAL A 33 6.42 1.30 -15.12
CA VAL A 33 6.65 1.99 -13.83
C VAL A 33 5.61 3.08 -13.58
N ALA A 34 5.17 3.78 -14.63
CA ALA A 34 4.24 4.91 -14.49
C ALA A 34 2.82 4.47 -14.06
N PRO A 35 2.16 3.48 -14.69
CA PRO A 35 0.91 2.93 -14.20
C PRO A 35 1.04 2.30 -12.81
N PHE A 36 2.13 1.57 -12.54
CA PHE A 36 2.38 0.94 -11.25
C PHE A 36 2.48 1.96 -10.11
N SER A 37 3.33 2.98 -10.27
CA SER A 37 3.52 4.03 -9.25
C SER A 37 2.24 4.85 -9.03
N ARG A 38 1.49 5.13 -10.11
CA ARG A 38 0.17 5.77 -10.03
C ARG A 38 -0.82 4.94 -9.20
N ALA A 39 -0.95 3.65 -9.46
CA ALA A 39 -1.83 2.77 -8.69
C ALA A 39 -1.42 2.71 -7.21
N CYS A 40 -0.11 2.60 -6.95
CA CYS A 40 0.44 2.61 -5.60
C CYS A 40 0.14 3.92 -4.86
N SER A 41 0.04 5.07 -5.57
CA SER A 41 -0.29 6.35 -4.96
C SER A 41 -1.70 6.41 -4.36
N PHE A 42 -2.65 5.65 -4.90
CA PHE A 42 -4.02 5.58 -4.37
C PHE A 42 -4.11 4.86 -3.01
N VAL A 43 -3.09 4.08 -2.66
CA VAL A 43 -2.99 3.39 -1.36
C VAL A 43 -2.53 4.32 -0.25
N SER A 44 -1.80 5.40 -0.58
CA SER A 44 -1.21 6.31 0.40
C SER A 44 -2.20 6.87 1.42
N PRO A 45 -3.40 7.36 1.02
CA PRO A 45 -4.35 7.94 1.98
C PRO A 45 -4.93 6.91 2.96
N LEU A 46 -4.85 5.60 2.66
CA LEU A 46 -5.29 4.55 3.58
C LEU A 46 -4.43 4.50 4.83
N PHE A 47 -3.12 4.69 4.70
CA PHE A 47 -2.21 4.77 5.85
C PHE A 47 -2.51 5.97 6.74
N GLY A 48 -2.83 7.12 6.15
CA GLY A 48 -3.25 8.32 6.89
C GLY A 48 -4.59 8.15 7.61
N CYS A 49 -5.50 7.34 7.04
CA CYS A 49 -6.80 7.08 7.66
C CYS A 49 -6.70 6.27 8.96
N LEU A 50 -5.66 5.45 9.12
CA LEU A 50 -5.38 4.64 10.32
C LEU A 50 -4.90 5.46 11.52
N GLY A 51 -4.79 6.78 11.39
CA GLY A 51 -4.49 7.68 12.50
C GLY A 51 -3.00 7.92 12.74
N ILE A 52 -2.71 8.68 13.78
CA ILE A 52 -1.38 9.29 14.02
C ILE A 52 -0.29 8.23 14.17
N ALA A 53 -0.64 7.06 14.72
CA ALA A 53 0.24 5.92 14.87
C ALA A 53 0.84 5.41 13.55
N PHE A 54 0.13 5.59 12.43
CA PHE A 54 0.52 5.14 11.11
C PHE A 54 1.07 6.26 10.22
N LYS A 55 1.17 7.49 10.73
CA LYS A 55 1.71 8.63 9.97
C LYS A 55 3.15 8.39 9.50
N PHE A 56 3.98 7.72 10.31
CA PHE A 56 5.33 7.35 9.90
C PHE A 56 5.33 6.33 8.76
N ALA A 57 4.40 5.36 8.78
CA ALA A 57 4.25 4.40 7.70
C ALA A 57 3.74 5.06 6.42
N GLU A 58 2.79 5.99 6.54
CA GLU A 58 2.31 6.83 5.44
C GLU A 58 3.46 7.61 4.80
N MET A 59 4.24 8.37 5.59
CA MET A 59 5.37 9.15 5.10
C MET A 59 6.43 8.27 4.42
N ASP A 60 6.76 7.12 5.03
CA ASP A 60 7.74 6.18 4.48
C ASP A 60 7.26 5.60 3.14
N TYR A 61 5.99 5.23 3.04
CA TYR A 61 5.38 4.69 1.83
C TYR A 61 5.27 5.75 0.72
N VAL A 62 4.71 6.93 1.04
CA VAL A 62 4.54 8.05 0.11
C VAL A 62 5.88 8.47 -0.51
N ALA A 63 6.93 8.59 0.30
CA ALA A 63 8.25 8.98 -0.21
C ALA A 63 8.78 7.98 -1.25
N LYS A 64 8.50 6.68 -1.09
CA LYS A 64 8.97 5.63 -2.01
C LYS A 64 8.12 5.53 -3.25
N VAL A 65 6.80 5.69 -3.13
CA VAL A 65 5.95 5.81 -4.31
C VAL A 65 6.34 7.04 -5.13
N GLY A 66 6.66 8.16 -4.46
CA GLY A 66 7.18 9.36 -5.11
C GLY A 66 8.50 9.11 -5.86
N ASP A 67 9.44 8.39 -5.24
CA ASP A 67 10.69 7.98 -5.91
C ASP A 67 10.43 7.14 -7.17
N LEU A 68 9.51 6.17 -7.10
CA LEU A 68 9.14 5.36 -8.27
C LEU A 68 8.44 6.17 -9.36
N ALA A 69 7.59 7.12 -8.99
CA ALA A 69 6.92 8.03 -9.93
C ALA A 69 7.91 9.00 -10.60
N GLU A 70 8.96 9.42 -9.89
CA GLU A 70 10.03 10.21 -10.49
C GLU A 70 10.84 9.35 -11.47
N ALA A 71 11.21 8.13 -11.06
CA ALA A 71 11.94 7.17 -11.89
C ALA A 71 11.18 6.84 -13.18
N SER A 72 9.84 6.78 -13.14
CA SER A 72 9.01 6.44 -14.30
C SER A 72 9.11 7.43 -15.46
N LYS A 73 9.68 8.63 -15.25
CA LYS A 73 9.92 9.60 -16.32
C LYS A 73 11.06 9.17 -17.26
N SER A 74 11.94 8.27 -16.81
CA SER A 74 13.14 7.83 -17.55
C SER A 74 13.34 6.32 -17.58
N ILE A 75 12.50 5.56 -16.88
CA ILE A 75 12.52 4.10 -16.81
C ILE A 75 11.14 3.58 -17.19
N ALA A 76 11.08 2.84 -18.30
CA ALA A 76 9.80 2.36 -18.85
C ALA A 76 9.15 1.28 -17.97
N THR A 77 9.89 0.24 -17.60
CA THR A 77 9.34 -0.95 -16.93
C THR A 77 10.04 -1.27 -15.61
N LEU A 78 9.33 -1.95 -14.70
CA LEU A 78 9.89 -2.42 -13.43
C LEU A 78 11.07 -3.38 -13.65
N LYS A 79 11.06 -4.14 -14.74
CA LYS A 79 12.15 -5.03 -15.13
C LYS A 79 13.43 -4.24 -15.44
N VAL A 80 13.33 -3.23 -16.31
CA VAL A 80 14.48 -2.35 -16.63
C VAL A 80 14.99 -1.63 -15.38
N MET A 81 14.09 -1.21 -14.50
CA MET A 81 14.46 -0.60 -13.22
C MET A 81 15.31 -1.52 -12.34
N LEU A 82 14.91 -2.80 -12.24
CA LEU A 82 15.65 -3.82 -11.51
C LEU A 82 17.01 -4.13 -12.16
N ASP A 83 17.03 -4.31 -13.48
CA ASP A 83 18.23 -4.65 -14.24
C ASP A 83 19.30 -3.53 -14.08
N ARG A 84 18.90 -2.25 -14.11
CA ARG A 84 19.81 -1.10 -13.85
C ARG A 84 20.41 -1.13 -12.44
N ASP A 85 19.64 -1.46 -11.41
CA ASP A 85 20.15 -1.54 -10.03
C ASP A 85 21.06 -2.76 -9.81
N ILE A 86 20.84 -3.85 -10.57
CA ILE A 86 21.72 -5.03 -10.59
C ILE A 86 23.05 -4.66 -11.24
N GLU A 87 23.04 -4.06 -12.43
CA GLU A 87 24.25 -3.59 -13.12
C GLU A 87 25.03 -2.57 -12.29
N GLY A 88 24.32 -1.67 -11.59
CA GLY A 88 24.91 -0.69 -10.68
C GLY A 88 25.35 -1.26 -9.32
N ASN A 89 25.18 -2.57 -9.08
CA ASN A 89 25.46 -3.25 -7.81
C ASN A 89 24.88 -2.51 -6.57
N CYS A 90 23.67 -1.97 -6.72
CA CYS A 90 23.05 -1.09 -5.72
C CYS A 90 21.66 -1.57 -5.27
N VAL A 91 21.22 -2.76 -5.69
CA VAL A 91 19.92 -3.39 -5.36
C VAL A 91 19.51 -3.21 -3.89
N ARG A 92 20.43 -3.39 -2.93
CA ARG A 92 20.15 -3.31 -1.49
C ARG A 92 20.47 -1.96 -0.85
N LYS A 93 21.06 -1.03 -1.60
CA LYS A 93 21.45 0.30 -1.12
C LYS A 93 20.22 1.07 -0.65
N ALA A 94 20.35 1.80 0.46
CA ALA A 94 19.26 2.67 0.91
C ALA A 94 18.96 3.72 -0.17
N GLY A 95 17.70 3.84 -0.58
CA GLY A 95 17.27 4.76 -1.64
C GLY A 95 17.38 4.21 -3.06
N SER A 96 17.87 2.99 -3.29
CA SER A 96 17.77 2.39 -4.62
C SER A 96 16.32 2.11 -4.99
N HIS A 97 16.01 2.18 -6.29
CA HIS A 97 14.65 2.00 -6.78
C HIS A 97 14.13 0.60 -6.49
N THR A 98 14.98 -0.43 -6.59
CA THR A 98 14.62 -1.82 -6.27
C THR A 98 14.30 -2.00 -4.79
N ARG A 99 15.06 -1.37 -3.88
CA ARG A 99 14.77 -1.44 -2.45
C ARG A 99 13.50 -0.65 -2.11
N ASN A 100 13.25 0.46 -2.78
CA ASN A 100 12.03 1.23 -2.62
C ASN A 100 10.82 0.45 -3.15
N LEU A 101 10.93 -0.21 -4.31
CA LEU A 101 9.93 -1.12 -4.87
C LEU A 101 9.59 -2.25 -3.88
N LEU A 102 10.59 -2.90 -3.27
CA LEU A 102 10.36 -3.94 -2.27
C LEU A 102 9.54 -3.44 -1.07
N ARG A 103 9.79 -2.21 -0.62
CA ARG A 103 9.06 -1.60 0.49
C ARG A 103 7.64 -1.19 0.10
N VAL A 104 7.45 -0.66 -1.12
CA VAL A 104 6.12 -0.41 -1.70
C VAL A 104 5.33 -1.72 -1.80
N LYS A 105 5.92 -2.80 -2.32
CA LYS A 105 5.29 -4.13 -2.38
C LYS A 105 4.80 -4.61 -1.01
N ARG A 106 5.59 -4.43 0.05
CA ARG A 106 5.17 -4.76 1.42
C ARG A 106 4.03 -3.88 1.91
N GLY A 107 4.02 -2.59 1.55
CA GLY A 107 2.90 -1.70 1.82
C GLY A 107 1.60 -2.17 1.18
N LEU A 108 1.65 -2.59 -0.09
CA LEU A 108 0.50 -3.17 -0.79
C LEU A 108 -0.01 -4.45 -0.10
N ASP A 109 0.90 -5.36 0.24
CA ASP A 109 0.57 -6.62 0.92
C ASP A 109 -0.04 -6.37 2.30
N MET A 110 0.44 -5.36 3.04
CA MET A 110 -0.16 -4.94 4.32
C MET A 110 -1.61 -4.50 4.13
N VAL A 111 -1.90 -3.69 3.11
CA VAL A 111 -3.28 -3.22 2.86
C VAL A 111 -4.17 -4.37 2.41
N ARG A 112 -3.69 -5.27 1.56
CA ARG A 112 -4.41 -6.50 1.18
C ARG A 112 -4.81 -7.31 2.41
N VAL A 113 -3.83 -7.65 3.26
CA VAL A 113 -4.09 -8.47 4.46
C VAL A 113 -4.97 -7.72 5.46
N LEU A 114 -4.78 -6.40 5.63
CA LEU A 114 -5.63 -5.58 6.49
C LEU A 114 -7.09 -5.67 6.04
N PHE A 115 -7.36 -5.51 4.75
CA PHE A 115 -8.72 -5.61 4.22
C PHE A 115 -9.28 -7.01 4.42
N GLU A 116 -8.53 -8.06 4.09
CA GLU A 116 -8.95 -9.45 4.35
C GLU A 116 -9.36 -9.65 5.83
N GLN A 117 -8.56 -9.13 6.77
CA GLN A 117 -8.87 -9.23 8.19
C GLN A 117 -10.09 -8.38 8.61
N ILE A 118 -10.27 -7.17 8.06
CA ILE A 118 -11.45 -6.32 8.36
C ILE A 118 -12.74 -6.96 7.83
N LEU A 119 -12.67 -7.66 6.70
CA LEU A 119 -13.81 -8.36 6.09
C LEU A 119 -14.14 -9.64 6.86
N ALA A 120 -13.13 -10.35 7.39
CA ALA A 120 -13.31 -11.57 8.16
C ALA A 120 -13.66 -11.34 9.65
N THR A 121 -13.52 -10.12 10.17
CA THR A 121 -13.73 -9.81 11.59
C THR A 121 -15.04 -9.03 11.77
N GLU A 122 -15.90 -9.53 12.65
CA GLU A 122 -17.10 -8.82 13.10
C GLU A 122 -16.77 -7.71 14.12
N GLY A 123 -17.65 -6.72 14.22
CA GLY A 123 -17.50 -5.60 15.15
C GLY A 123 -16.81 -4.36 14.58
N ASP A 124 -16.67 -3.33 15.43
CA ASP A 124 -16.22 -1.99 15.03
C ASP A 124 -14.74 -1.71 15.34
N SER A 125 -14.03 -2.63 16.00
CA SER A 125 -12.61 -2.46 16.34
C SER A 125 -11.69 -2.85 15.18
N LEU A 126 -10.73 -1.97 14.85
CA LEU A 126 -9.67 -2.27 13.88
C LEU A 126 -8.39 -2.83 14.52
N LYS A 127 -8.32 -2.90 15.85
CA LYS A 127 -7.10 -3.30 16.57
C LYS A 127 -6.65 -4.70 16.17
N ASP A 128 -7.55 -5.66 16.18
CA ASP A 128 -7.24 -7.06 15.87
C ASP A 128 -6.89 -7.24 14.38
N PRO A 129 -7.68 -6.72 13.42
CA PRO A 129 -7.31 -6.75 12.01
C PRO A 129 -5.93 -6.13 11.72
N ALA A 130 -5.67 -4.92 12.24
CA ALA A 130 -4.42 -4.22 12.01
C ALA A 130 -3.22 -4.92 12.66
N SER A 131 -3.40 -5.49 13.86
CA SER A 131 -2.35 -6.23 14.56
C SER A 131 -1.96 -7.50 13.81
N LYS A 132 -2.95 -8.26 13.32
CA LYS A 132 -2.72 -9.48 12.52
C LYS A 132 -2.01 -9.15 11.21
N ALA A 133 -2.49 -8.15 10.48
CA ALA A 133 -1.89 -7.72 9.22
C ALA A 133 -0.43 -7.25 9.41
N TYR A 134 -0.17 -6.45 10.46
CA TYR A 134 1.19 -6.02 10.79
C TYR A 134 2.10 -7.19 11.15
N ALA A 135 1.61 -8.13 11.98
CA ALA A 135 2.37 -9.30 12.40
C ALA A 135 2.79 -10.17 11.21
N GLN A 136 1.90 -10.31 10.22
CA GLN A 136 2.16 -11.10 9.02
C GLN A 136 3.14 -10.40 8.07
N VAL A 137 2.96 -9.11 7.79
CA VAL A 137 3.65 -8.45 6.67
C VAL A 137 4.90 -7.69 7.11
N PHE A 138 4.82 -6.93 8.20
CA PHE A 138 5.86 -5.97 8.58
C PHE A 138 6.72 -6.42 9.75
N ALA A 139 6.16 -7.14 10.73
CA ALA A 139 6.89 -7.57 11.92
C ALA A 139 8.18 -8.37 11.62
N PRO A 140 8.24 -9.25 10.59
CA PRO A 140 9.46 -9.96 10.21
C PRO A 140 10.61 -9.05 9.73
N HIS A 141 10.31 -7.78 9.40
CA HIS A 141 11.26 -6.83 8.81
C HIS A 141 11.58 -5.65 9.72
N HIS A 142 10.95 -5.57 10.89
CA HIS A 142 11.12 -4.48 11.83
C HIS A 142 11.86 -4.94 13.08
N GLY A 143 12.82 -4.13 13.54
CA GLY A 143 13.50 -4.35 14.82
C GLY A 143 12.56 -4.20 16.02
N TRP A 144 13.01 -4.66 17.19
CA TRP A 144 12.21 -4.70 18.42
C TRP A 144 11.57 -3.35 18.77
N ALA A 145 12.32 -2.25 18.66
CA ALA A 145 11.83 -0.91 18.98
C ALA A 145 10.64 -0.49 18.10
N ILE A 146 10.72 -0.73 16.79
CA ILE A 146 9.63 -0.41 15.84
C ILE A 146 8.41 -1.27 16.15
N ARG A 147 8.59 -2.58 16.43
CA ARG A 147 7.47 -3.47 16.79
C ARG A 147 6.74 -2.99 18.05
N LYS A 148 7.47 -2.50 19.06
CA LYS A 148 6.88 -1.95 20.29
C LYS A 148 6.15 -0.63 20.04
N ALA A 149 6.73 0.28 19.25
CA ALA A 149 6.08 1.53 18.89
C ALA A 149 4.76 1.28 18.13
N VAL A 150 4.76 0.34 17.18
CA VAL A 150 3.55 -0.03 16.44
C VAL A 150 2.50 -0.64 17.37
N ALA A 151 2.87 -1.56 18.27
CA ALA A 151 1.93 -2.16 19.21
C ALA A 151 1.26 -1.12 20.13
N ALA A 152 2.00 -0.10 20.59
CA ALA A 152 1.44 1.03 21.32
C ALA A 152 0.54 1.91 20.44
N GLY A 153 0.92 2.10 19.18
CA GLY A 153 0.15 2.86 18.20
C GLY A 153 -1.23 2.27 17.89
N MET A 154 -1.42 0.96 18.05
CA MET A 154 -2.71 0.29 17.79
C MET A 154 -3.87 0.81 18.66
N TYR A 155 -3.57 1.44 19.80
CA TYR A 155 -4.60 2.05 20.66
C TYR A 155 -5.14 3.38 20.11
N ALA A 156 -4.47 3.98 19.13
CA ALA A 156 -4.88 5.22 18.47
C ALA A 156 -5.55 5.00 17.10
N LEU A 157 -5.84 3.75 16.75
CA LEU A 157 -6.58 3.41 15.55
C LEU A 157 -8.01 3.97 15.61
N PRO A 158 -8.58 4.43 14.49
CA PRO A 158 -10.00 4.74 14.43
C PRO A 158 -10.83 3.45 14.56
N THR A 159 -12.13 3.61 14.79
CA THR A 159 -13.07 2.50 14.60
C THR A 159 -13.29 2.19 13.11
N LYS A 160 -13.84 1.02 12.80
CA LYS A 160 -14.20 0.62 11.44
C LYS A 160 -15.18 1.62 10.84
N ALA A 161 -16.23 2.01 11.55
CA ALA A 161 -17.18 3.03 11.13
C ALA A 161 -16.51 4.38 10.82
N GLN A 162 -15.56 4.82 11.66
CA GLN A 162 -14.79 6.04 11.42
C GLN A 162 -13.90 5.93 10.19
N LEU A 163 -13.25 4.78 9.98
CA LEU A 163 -12.47 4.50 8.77
C LEU A 163 -13.35 4.57 7.52
N MET A 164 -14.49 3.88 7.51
CA MET A 164 -15.43 3.87 6.38
C MET A 164 -15.92 5.28 6.05
N LYS A 165 -16.24 6.08 7.08
CA LYS A 165 -16.62 7.49 6.93
C LYS A 165 -15.49 8.32 6.29
N LYS A 166 -14.24 8.13 6.71
CA LYS A 166 -13.08 8.83 6.11
C LYS A 166 -12.85 8.44 4.66
N LEU A 167 -13.12 7.18 4.31
CA LEU A 167 -13.00 6.68 2.94
C LEU A 167 -14.16 7.10 2.05
N ASN A 168 -15.24 7.65 2.62
CA ASN A 168 -16.48 8.02 1.94
C ASN A 168 -17.16 6.82 1.25
N GLU A 169 -17.14 5.64 1.88
CA GLU A 169 -17.57 4.37 1.28
C GLU A 169 -18.42 3.54 2.25
N ASP A 170 -19.28 2.68 1.72
CA ASP A 170 -20.17 1.75 2.45
C ASP A 170 -19.58 0.34 2.66
N GLY A 171 -18.36 0.09 2.12
CA GLY A 171 -17.61 -1.16 2.32
C GLY A 171 -17.59 -2.13 1.16
N LYS A 172 -18.43 -1.94 0.14
CA LYS A 172 -18.49 -2.83 -1.02
C LYS A 172 -17.15 -2.99 -1.75
N TRP A 173 -16.40 -1.89 -1.92
CA TRP A 173 -15.16 -1.86 -2.72
C TRP A 173 -13.93 -2.43 -2.00
N MET A 174 -14.02 -2.61 -0.68
CA MET A 174 -12.95 -3.22 0.09
C MET A 174 -12.81 -4.72 -0.28
N TYR A 175 -13.92 -5.39 -0.59
CA TYR A 175 -13.93 -6.75 -1.14
C TYR A 175 -13.30 -6.81 -2.53
N ASP A 176 -13.70 -5.92 -3.44
CA ASP A 176 -13.17 -5.87 -4.81
C ASP A 176 -11.65 -5.70 -4.83
N PHE A 177 -11.12 -4.78 -4.03
CA PHE A 177 -9.67 -4.58 -3.95
C PHE A 177 -8.95 -5.82 -3.38
N ALA A 178 -9.47 -6.37 -2.27
CA ALA A 178 -8.85 -7.54 -1.63
C ALA A 178 -8.83 -8.77 -2.57
N LEU A 179 -9.83 -8.91 -3.44
CA LEU A 179 -9.87 -9.96 -4.47
C LEU A 179 -8.85 -9.73 -5.59
N VAL A 180 -8.59 -8.47 -5.97
CA VAL A 180 -7.74 -8.12 -7.12
C VAL A 180 -6.25 -8.16 -6.79
N ILE A 181 -5.85 -7.93 -5.52
CA ILE A 181 -4.42 -7.96 -5.12
C ILE A 181 -3.94 -9.37 -4.72
N LYS A 182 -4.81 -10.38 -4.67
CA LYS A 182 -4.39 -11.78 -4.47
C LYS A 182 -3.55 -12.27 -5.64
#